data_AF-A0A1S1WUD2-F1
#
_entry.id   AF-A0A1S1WUD2-F1
#
_cell.length_a   1.000
_cell.length_b   1.000
_cell.length_c   1.000
_cell.angle_alpha   90.00
_cell.angle_beta   90.00
_cell.angle_gamma   90.00
#
_symmetry.space_group_name_H-M   'P 1'
#
loop_
_entity.id
_entity.type
_entity.pdbx_description
1 polymer ?
#
loop_
_entity_poly.entity_id
_entity_poly.type
_entity_poly.pdbx_seq_one_letter_code
_entity_poly.pdbx_strand_id
1 'polypeptide(L)'
;MKKGILLFWPSFIIAVIATTVFYSIFDPAELTLHGNSLFHDKLTAYSVFLLVSWLFGAANTAIVLLLEKSARDINGFTPPPVISGDEDSTPS
;
A
#
# COMPACT_ATOMS: atom_id res chain seq x y z
N MET A 1 -2.50 15.47 3.82
CA MET A 1 -1.82 14.69 4.88
C MET A 1 -2.61 13.48 5.43
N LYS A 2 -3.92 13.32 5.18
CA LYS A 2 -4.70 12.18 5.72
C LYS A 2 -4.49 10.82 5.04
N LYS A 3 -3.92 10.77 3.82
CA LYS A 3 -3.79 9.52 3.04
C LYS A 3 -2.69 8.58 3.55
N GLY A 4 -1.64 9.10 4.17
CA GLY A 4 -0.51 8.30 4.64
C GLY A 4 -0.90 7.36 5.78
N ILE A 5 -1.63 7.84 6.79
CA ILE A 5 -2.05 7.00 7.92
C ILE A 5 -3.00 5.88 7.49
N LEU A 6 -3.86 6.13 6.50
CA LEU A 6 -4.75 5.14 5.89
C LEU A 6 -3.98 4.08 5.07
N LEU A 7 -2.78 4.39 4.60
CA LEU A 7 -1.89 3.46 3.89
C LEU A 7 -1.07 2.62 4.87
N PHE A 8 -0.41 3.28 5.82
CA PHE A 8 0.55 2.65 6.75
C PHE A 8 -0.13 1.77 7.81
N TRP A 9 -1.35 2.09 8.20
CA TRP A 9 -2.07 1.33 9.23
C TRP A 9 -2.48 -0.08 8.78
N PRO A 10 -3.23 -0.27 7.66
CA PRO A 10 -3.56 -1.61 7.19
C PRO A 10 -2.33 -2.38 6.67
N SER A 11 -1.33 -1.69 6.10
CA SER A 11 -0.09 -2.36 5.71
C SER A 11 0.66 -2.95 6.89
N PHE A 12 0.62 -2.29 8.05
CA PHE A 12 1.23 -2.81 9.28
C PHE A 12 0.56 -4.11 9.73
N ILE A 13 -0.77 -4.20 9.68
CA ILE A 13 -1.49 -5.45 10.05
C ILE A 13 -1.13 -6.59 9.09
N ILE A 14 -1.10 -6.34 7.78
CA ILE A 14 -0.70 -7.36 6.79
C ILE A 14 0.75 -7.79 7.01
N ALA A 15 1.64 -6.86 7.34
CA ALA A 15 3.03 -7.16 7.64
C ALA A 15 3.17 -8.11 8.84
N VAL A 16 2.42 -7.85 9.92
CA VAL A 16 2.42 -8.69 11.13
C VAL A 16 1.91 -10.09 10.83
N ILE A 17 0.82 -10.22 10.07
CA ILE A 17 0.28 -11.53 9.68
C ILE A 17 1.27 -12.28 8.77
N ALA A 18 1.81 -11.61 7.75
CA ALA A 18 2.74 -12.20 6.81
C ALA A 18 4.03 -12.67 7.51
N THR A 19 4.60 -11.86 8.40
CA THR A 19 5.77 -12.28 9.20
C THR A 19 5.45 -13.43 10.13
N THR A 20 4.30 -13.43 10.81
CA THR A 20 3.91 -14.54 11.70
C THR A 20 3.80 -15.86 10.94
N VAL A 21 3.15 -15.83 9.77
CA VAL A 21 3.05 -17.01 8.89
C VAL A 21 4.42 -17.43 8.36
N PHE A 22 5.24 -16.48 7.93
CA PHE A 22 6.58 -16.76 7.42
C PHE A 22 7.47 -17.39 8.49
N TYR A 23 7.48 -16.84 9.71
CA TYR A 23 8.25 -17.37 10.84
C TYR A 23 7.75 -18.73 11.34
N SER A 24 6.47 -19.05 11.12
CA SER A 24 5.95 -20.38 11.42
C SER A 24 6.49 -21.46 10.49
N ILE A 25 6.98 -21.09 9.30
CA ILE A 25 7.46 -22.02 8.27
C ILE A 25 8.98 -22.00 8.20
N PHE A 26 9.59 -20.83 8.34
CA PHE A 26 11.03 -20.60 8.23
C PHE A 26 11.55 -19.96 9.53
N ASP A 27 12.58 -20.53 10.16
CA ASP A 27 13.28 -19.83 11.23
C ASP A 27 14.24 -18.80 10.60
N PRO A 28 13.99 -17.49 10.74
CA PRO A 28 14.85 -16.47 10.18
C PRO A 28 16.26 -16.46 10.79
N ALA A 29 16.45 -17.03 11.99
CA ALA A 29 17.75 -17.15 12.63
C ALA A 29 18.61 -18.29 12.06
N GLU A 30 17.99 -19.28 11.41
CA GLU A 30 18.72 -20.40 10.79
C GLU A 30 18.98 -20.18 9.29
N LEU A 31 18.61 -19.03 8.73
CA LEU A 31 18.93 -18.71 7.35
C LEU A 31 20.46 -18.60 7.16
N THR A 32 21.02 -19.50 6.36
CA THR A 32 22.42 -19.45 5.96
C THR A 32 22.56 -19.00 4.50
N LEU A 33 23.50 -18.10 4.23
CA LEU A 33 23.86 -17.68 2.87
C LEU A 33 25.30 -18.11 2.58
N HIS A 34 25.49 -18.94 1.55
CA HIS A 34 26.79 -19.56 1.22
C HIS A 34 27.44 -20.34 2.39
N GLY A 35 26.61 -20.96 3.24
CA GLY A 35 27.08 -21.76 4.38
C GLY A 35 27.47 -20.95 5.63
N ASN A 36 27.38 -19.61 5.59
CA ASN A 36 27.53 -18.76 6.78
C ASN A 36 26.16 -18.28 7.27
N SER A 37 26.01 -18.12 8.58
CA SER A 37 24.79 -17.53 9.15
C SER A 37 24.56 -16.15 8.54
N LEU A 38 23.40 -15.94 7.93
CA LEU A 38 23.05 -14.67 7.29
C LEU A 38 22.98 -13.54 8.33
N PHE A 39 22.57 -13.88 9.55
CA PHE A 39 22.51 -12.96 10.68
C PHE A 39 23.35 -13.50 11.85
N HIS A 40 24.18 -12.65 12.45
CA HIS A 40 24.93 -13.01 13.66
C HIS A 40 24.07 -12.96 14.93
N ASP A 41 23.00 -12.18 14.88
CA ASP A 41 22.13 -11.94 16.03
C ASP A 41 20.66 -12.15 15.65
N LYS A 42 19.92 -12.80 16.55
CA LYS A 42 18.53 -13.17 16.33
C LYS A 42 17.66 -11.92 16.18
N LEU A 43 17.87 -10.90 17.03
CA LEU A 43 17.07 -9.69 17.00
C LEU A 43 17.16 -8.99 15.64
N THR A 44 18.37 -8.98 15.04
CA THR A 44 18.59 -8.44 13.70
C THR A 44 17.79 -9.20 12.64
N ALA A 45 17.82 -10.54 12.66
CA ALA A 45 17.08 -11.37 11.71
C ALA A 45 15.56 -11.07 11.74
N TYR A 46 14.95 -11.16 12.92
CA TYR A 46 13.51 -10.95 13.10
C TYR A 46 13.07 -9.51 12.79
N SER A 47 13.91 -8.51 13.09
CA SER A 47 13.58 -7.11 12.80
C SER A 47 13.62 -6.82 11.30
N VAL A 48 14.63 -7.34 10.59
CA VAL A 48 14.76 -7.13 9.13
C VAL A 48 13.58 -7.72 8.38
N PHE A 49 13.20 -8.97 8.69
CA PHE A 49 12.05 -9.60 8.04
C PHE A 49 10.74 -8.88 8.31
N LEU A 50 10.56 -8.32 9.52
CA LEU A 50 9.41 -7.48 9.85
C LEU A 50 9.38 -6.21 8.99
N LEU A 51 10.50 -5.51 8.87
CA LEU A 51 10.59 -4.28 8.09
C LEU A 51 10.38 -4.55 6.59
N VAL A 52 10.94 -5.64 6.05
CA VAL A 52 10.75 -6.05 4.65
C VAL A 52 9.28 -6.39 4.38
N SER A 53 8.65 -7.15 5.28
CA SER A 53 7.23 -7.49 5.17
C SER A 53 6.34 -6.24 5.27
N TRP A 54 6.73 -5.27 6.08
CA TRP A 54 6.02 -4.00 6.20
C TRP A 54 6.13 -3.13 4.96
N LEU A 55 7.32 -3.04 4.36
CA LEU A 55 7.52 -2.38 3.07
C LEU A 55 6.70 -3.06 1.96
N PHE A 56 6.67 -4.39 1.94
CA PHE A 56 5.89 -5.14 0.97
C PHE A 56 4.38 -4.88 1.12
N GLY A 57 3.88 -4.90 2.37
CA GLY A 57 2.50 -4.53 2.67
C GLY A 57 2.17 -3.09 2.25
N ALA A 58 3.08 -2.15 2.50
CA ALA A 58 2.89 -0.75 2.13
C ALA A 58 2.87 -0.57 0.60
N ALA A 59 3.75 -1.27 -0.12
CA ALA A 59 3.77 -1.30 -1.58
C ALA A 59 2.47 -1.87 -2.15
N ASN A 60 1.98 -2.99 -1.59
CA ASN A 60 0.72 -3.59 -2.03
C ASN A 60 -0.46 -2.64 -1.84
N THR A 61 -0.61 -2.03 -0.65
CA THR A 61 -1.69 -1.06 -0.41
C THR A 61 -1.54 0.17 -1.32
N ALA A 62 -0.32 0.62 -1.60
CA ALA A 62 -0.08 1.75 -2.50
C ALA A 62 -0.49 1.42 -3.94
N ILE A 63 -0.21 0.20 -4.41
CA ILE A 63 -0.64 -0.29 -5.72
C ILE A 63 -2.17 -0.34 -5.79
N VAL A 64 -2.83 -0.91 -4.78
CA VAL A 64 -4.30 -0.97 -4.72
C VAL A 64 -4.91 0.44 -4.80
N LEU A 65 -4.39 1.39 -4.03
CA LEU A 65 -4.87 2.78 -4.08
C LEU A 65 -4.58 3.48 -5.42
N LEU A 66 -3.48 3.11 -6.09
CA LEU A 66 -3.15 3.58 -7.44
C LEU A 66 -4.16 3.05 -8.47
N LEU A 67 -4.56 1.78 -8.34
CA LEU A 67 -5.54 1.14 -9.20
C LEU A 67 -6.98 1.63 -8.94
N GLU A 68 -7.33 1.90 -7.68
CA GLU A 68 -8.64 2.47 -7.31
C GLU A 68 -8.78 3.95 -7.73
N LYS A 69 -7.69 4.64 -8.07
CA LYS A 69 -7.74 6.02 -8.52
C LYS A 69 -8.45 6.11 -9.88
N SER A 70 -9.69 6.61 -9.88
CA SER A 70 -10.51 6.78 -11.07
C SER A 70 -9.78 7.53 -12.19
N ALA A 71 -10.00 7.12 -13.44
CA ALA A 71 -9.46 7.78 -14.63
C ALA A 71 -9.78 9.29 -14.68
N ARG A 72 -10.89 9.71 -14.03
CA ARG A 72 -11.28 11.13 -13.91
C ARG A 72 -10.28 11.96 -13.11
N ASP A 73 -9.74 11.40 -12.03
CA ASP A 73 -8.72 12.01 -11.17
C ASP A 73 -7.32 11.98 -11.79
N ILE A 74 -7.09 11.10 -12.77
CA ILE A 74 -5.82 10.98 -13.51
C ILE A 74 -5.82 11.91 -14.73
N ASN A 75 -6.91 11.92 -15.49
CA ASN A 75 -7.00 12.60 -16.78
C ASN A 75 -7.40 14.08 -16.66
N GLY A 76 -7.68 14.58 -15.45
CA GLY A 76 -7.99 15.99 -15.22
C GLY A 76 -9.21 16.49 -15.98
N PHE A 77 -10.16 15.61 -16.31
CA PHE A 77 -11.35 15.97 -17.06
C PHE A 77 -12.22 16.88 -16.19
N THR A 78 -12.09 18.19 -16.37
CA THR A 78 -13.08 19.17 -15.95
C THR A 78 -14.27 19.02 -16.90
N PRO A 79 -15.44 18.59 -16.42
CA PRO A 79 -16.63 18.58 -17.25
C PRO A 79 -16.85 19.99 -17.78
N PRO A 80 -17.10 20.18 -19.09
CA PRO A 80 -17.47 21.47 -19.60
C PRO A 80 -18.67 21.99 -18.81
N PRO A 81 -18.74 23.29 -18.51
CA PRO A 81 -19.86 23.86 -17.78
C PRO A 81 -21.15 23.46 -18.50
N VAL A 82 -22.09 22.88 -17.75
CA VAL A 82 -23.40 22.55 -18.28
C VAL A 82 -24.05 23.88 -18.63
N ILE A 83 -24.06 24.22 -19.92
CA ILE A 83 -24.94 25.28 -20.42
C ILE A 83 -26.32 24.67 -20.30
N SER A 84 -27.01 24.95 -19.19
CA SER A 84 -28.46 24.85 -19.15
C SER A 84 -28.92 25.72 -20.31
N GLY A 85 -29.48 25.08 -21.33
CA GLY A 85 -30.26 25.80 -22.31
C GLY A 85 -31.39 26.44 -21.53
N ASP A 86 -31.20 27.70 -21.14
CA ASP A 86 -32.31 28.62 -20.95
C ASP A 86 -32.92 28.76 -22.35
N GLU A 87 -33.71 27.75 -22.73
CA GLU A 87 -34.73 27.87 -23.74
C GLU A 87 -35.67 28.99 -23.27
N ASP A 88 -35.39 30.19 -23.78
CA ASP A 88 -36.35 30.96 -24.55
C ASP A 88 -37.81 30.47 -24.37
N SER A 89 -38.60 31.14 -23.50
CA SER A 89 -40.05 31.29 -23.68
C SER A 89 -40.74 32.01 -22.50
N THR A 90 -40.73 33.36 -22.47
CA THR A 90 -41.96 34.20 -22.50
C THR A 90 -41.63 35.70 -22.36
N PRO A 91 -41.97 36.56 -23.33
CA PRO A 91 -42.30 37.95 -23.05
C PRO A 91 -43.75 37.98 -22.53
N SER A 92 -43.99 38.63 -21.39
CA SER A 92 -45.33 39.06 -20.96
C SER A 92 -45.40 40.57 -21.00
#